data_AF-A0A251UDX4-F1
#
_entry.id   AF-A0A251UDX4-F1
#
_cell.length_a   1.000
_cell.length_b   1.000
_cell.length_c   1.000
_cell.angle_alpha   90.00
_cell.angle_beta   90.00
_cell.angle_gamma   90.00
#
_symmetry.space_group_name_H-M   'P 1'
#
loop_
_entity.id
_entity.type
_entity.pdbx_description
1 polymer ?
#
loop_
_entity_poly.entity_id
_entity_poly.type
_entity_poly.pdbx_seq_one_letter_code
_entity_poly.pdbx_strand_id
1 'polypeptide(L)'
;MDTHFGYEPSSAAASVYSCRPESEFFKTMSRRTSSVADTFQELESVGEVVTRYELDMACVCEKLANLNLLLMHMETIEDGFEAFVSDTNPNMSDLEVKALEFDFLSGFLNSEVQVLEANISDFLRDKSNMQEFISSSKLLGDASMEQEDMLRDSEKSLQHSMDQLLELKARAAMFEKNVSRFYGGETRKENDSEAAGNNELPELKDKMNLHTMEHQRHILRMLEKSLEREIEFEKRLSESTQIEEALTLRLHASEQEVILAEEETTVTLEKLYDADHSSEILMGISKDLLGKMKTLQTDLKKPASKDQETQKANMEKDNMIKDLKQRLAEAEYRAANAESKIKLLTKTSNELKSSSEKVVMLERKLRDAKTKLKNNKSRTNSFENLESMVVMMISVPYVEETVADDYYAIPRFL
;
A
#
# COMPACT_ATOMS: atom_id res chain seq x y z
N MET A 1 -37.06 -51.85 27.63
CA MET A 1 -35.62 -51.50 27.74
C MET A 1 -35.01 -51.59 26.36
N ASP A 2 -35.31 -50.56 25.58
CA ASP A 2 -34.44 -49.70 24.78
C ASP A 2 -33.23 -50.33 24.08
N THR A 3 -33.42 -50.55 22.78
CA THR A 3 -32.35 -50.63 21.78
C THR A 3 -32.43 -49.37 20.92
N HIS A 4 -31.68 -48.33 21.31
CA HIS A 4 -31.46 -47.14 20.47
C HIS A 4 -30.25 -47.40 19.56
N PHE A 5 -30.51 -47.64 18.28
CA PHE A 5 -29.53 -47.48 17.20
C PHE A 5 -29.58 -46.01 16.78
N GLY A 6 -28.66 -45.20 17.33
CA GLY A 6 -28.37 -43.86 16.83
C GLY A 6 -27.29 -43.96 15.77
N TYR A 7 -27.68 -43.82 14.51
CA TYR A 7 -26.77 -43.65 13.38
C TYR A 7 -26.52 -42.13 13.27
N GLU A 8 -25.37 -41.66 13.74
CA GLU A 8 -24.88 -40.32 13.41
C GLU A 8 -24.27 -40.36 12.00
N PRO A 9 -24.75 -39.56 11.03
CA PRO A 9 -24.00 -39.34 9.81
C PRO A 9 -22.82 -38.42 10.11
N SER A 10 -21.64 -38.92 9.78
CA SER A 10 -20.37 -38.20 9.72
C SER A 10 -20.51 -36.86 8.99
N SER A 11 -20.45 -35.76 9.75
CA SER A 11 -20.27 -34.41 9.19
C SER A 11 -18.79 -34.22 8.85
N ALA A 12 -18.40 -34.74 7.69
CA ALA A 12 -17.12 -34.51 7.06
C ALA A 12 -17.36 -33.88 5.69
N ALA A 13 -17.89 -32.66 5.67
CA ALA A 13 -17.82 -31.80 4.49
C ALA A 13 -18.02 -30.33 4.91
N ALA A 14 -17.11 -29.48 4.42
CA ALA A 14 -17.21 -28.02 4.34
C ALA A 14 -17.07 -27.20 5.63
N SER A 15 -15.83 -27.05 6.10
CA SER A 15 -15.34 -25.78 6.65
C SER A 15 -14.00 -25.47 5.99
N VAL A 16 -14.07 -24.90 4.79
CA VAL A 16 -12.88 -24.48 4.00
C VAL A 16 -12.84 -22.96 3.80
N TYR A 17 -13.81 -22.21 4.33
CA TYR A 17 -13.79 -20.74 4.34
C TYR A 17 -14.11 -20.19 5.73
N SER A 18 -13.30 -20.58 6.72
CA SER A 18 -13.16 -19.75 7.93
C SER A 18 -12.02 -18.77 7.66
N CYS A 19 -12.32 -17.54 7.25
CA CYS A 19 -11.35 -16.42 7.17
C CYS A 19 -10.90 -15.95 8.58
N ARG A 20 -10.91 -16.83 9.58
CA ARG A 20 -10.44 -16.50 10.91
C ARG A 20 -9.60 -17.65 11.45
N PRO A 21 -8.26 -17.51 11.46
CA PRO A 21 -7.49 -18.06 12.57
C PRO A 21 -8.06 -17.41 13.83
N GLU A 22 -8.50 -18.21 14.80
CA GLU A 22 -8.86 -17.75 16.16
C GLU A 22 -7.99 -16.55 16.56
N SER A 23 -8.60 -15.37 16.76
CA SER A 23 -7.95 -14.08 17.04
C SER A 23 -6.51 -14.21 17.57
N GLU A 24 -5.54 -14.28 16.66
CA GLU A 24 -4.12 -14.39 17.01
C GLU A 24 -3.62 -13.10 17.65
N PHE A 25 -4.37 -12.00 17.48
CA PHE A 25 -4.15 -10.70 18.08
C PHE A 25 -3.84 -10.78 19.58
N PHE A 26 -4.55 -11.64 20.32
CA PHE A 26 -4.30 -11.83 21.75
C PHE A 26 -3.21 -12.86 22.06
N LYS A 27 -2.93 -13.84 21.19
CA LYS A 27 -1.82 -14.80 21.38
C LYS A 27 -0.47 -14.09 21.34
N THR A 28 -0.30 -13.11 20.44
CA THR A 28 0.90 -12.28 20.36
C THR A 28 1.01 -11.27 21.51
N MET A 29 -0.11 -10.71 21.98
CA MET A 29 -0.09 -9.73 23.07
C MET A 29 0.05 -10.38 24.47
N SER A 30 -0.55 -11.54 24.71
CA SER A 30 -0.52 -12.27 25.99
C SER A 30 0.85 -12.88 26.33
N ARG A 31 1.73 -13.07 25.33
CA ARG A 31 3.11 -13.54 25.54
C ARG A 31 4.01 -12.52 26.27
N ARG A 32 3.56 -11.26 26.46
CA ARG A 32 4.38 -10.16 27.00
C ARG A 32 4.34 -9.97 28.52
N THR A 33 3.49 -10.69 29.27
CA THR A 33 3.37 -10.49 30.73
C THR A 33 4.15 -11.49 31.58
N SER A 34 4.90 -12.42 30.97
CA SER A 34 5.66 -13.44 31.70
C SER A 34 7.15 -13.38 31.40
N SER A 35 7.92 -13.02 32.44
CA SER A 35 9.38 -13.17 32.62
C SER A 35 10.31 -12.29 31.78
N VAL A 36 11.10 -11.48 32.50
CA VAL A 36 12.16 -10.55 32.05
C VAL A 36 13.41 -11.26 31.46
N ALA A 37 13.31 -12.53 31.12
CA ALA A 37 14.44 -13.31 30.62
C ALA A 37 14.01 -14.21 29.47
N ASP A 38 13.79 -13.62 28.30
CA ASP A 38 14.10 -14.29 27.04
C ASP A 38 14.41 -13.27 25.94
N THR A 39 15.57 -13.48 25.34
CA THR A 39 16.24 -12.66 24.34
C THR A 39 15.60 -12.79 22.95
N PHE A 40 15.47 -11.67 22.23
CA PHE A 40 15.23 -11.59 20.78
C PHE A 40 13.98 -12.32 20.24
N GLN A 41 12.79 -11.86 20.65
CA GLN A 41 11.59 -12.04 19.84
C GLN A 41 11.17 -10.67 19.33
N GLU A 42 11.10 -10.52 18.00
CA GLU A 42 10.73 -9.29 17.28
C GLU A 42 9.55 -8.60 17.98
N LEU A 43 9.84 -7.46 18.61
CA LEU A 43 8.80 -6.65 19.22
C LEU A 43 8.04 -6.00 18.07
N GLU A 44 6.89 -6.55 17.74
CA GLU A 44 6.02 -6.04 16.70
C GLU A 44 5.78 -4.53 16.90
N SER A 45 6.11 -3.75 15.87
CA SER A 45 6.01 -2.30 15.94
C SER A 45 4.55 -1.85 15.97
N VAL A 46 4.28 -0.70 16.56
CA VAL A 46 2.92 -0.11 16.58
C VAL A 46 2.35 0.00 15.16
N GLY A 47 3.20 0.29 14.17
CA GLY A 47 2.79 0.34 12.76
C GLY A 47 2.40 -1.01 12.17
N GLU A 48 3.05 -2.10 12.56
CA GLU A 48 2.68 -3.45 12.13
C GLU A 48 1.32 -3.87 12.69
N VAL A 49 1.04 -3.53 13.95
CA VAL A 49 -0.27 -3.76 14.57
C VAL A 49 -1.37 -2.93 13.88
N VAL A 50 -1.07 -1.67 13.53
CA VAL A 50 -2.01 -0.79 12.80
C VAL A 50 -2.30 -1.29 11.40
N THR A 51 -1.27 -1.65 10.65
CA THR A 51 -1.43 -2.14 9.28
C THR A 51 -2.17 -3.48 9.23
N ARG A 52 -1.96 -4.38 10.20
CA ARG A 52 -2.74 -5.62 10.29
C ARG A 52 -4.22 -5.35 10.56
N TYR A 53 -4.51 -4.44 11.49
CA TYR A 53 -5.88 -3.99 11.75
C TYR A 53 -6.52 -3.39 10.47
N GLU A 54 -5.83 -2.53 9.74
CA GLU A 54 -6.35 -1.98 8.48
C GLU A 54 -6.61 -3.05 7.41
N LEU A 55 -5.77 -4.09 7.32
CA LEU A 55 -5.97 -5.21 6.39
C LEU A 55 -7.20 -6.05 6.76
N ASP A 56 -7.36 -6.38 8.04
CA ASP A 56 -8.51 -7.14 8.53
C ASP A 56 -9.81 -6.36 8.32
N MET A 57 -9.77 -5.03 8.52
CA MET A 57 -10.87 -4.13 8.19
C MET A 57 -11.22 -4.19 6.70
N ALA A 58 -10.21 -4.10 5.83
CA ALA A 58 -10.44 -4.11 4.39
C ALA A 58 -11.15 -5.40 3.95
N CYS A 59 -10.82 -6.54 4.56
CA CYS A 59 -11.50 -7.82 4.33
C CYS A 59 -12.98 -7.77 4.76
N VAL A 60 -13.30 -7.10 5.88
CA VAL A 60 -14.69 -6.90 6.34
C VAL A 60 -15.46 -6.01 5.36
N CYS A 61 -14.86 -4.93 4.88
CA CYS A 61 -15.44 -4.04 3.87
C CYS A 61 -15.68 -4.76 2.54
N GLU A 62 -14.75 -5.62 2.12
CA GLU A 62 -14.92 -6.44 0.92
C GLU A 62 -16.08 -7.42 1.07
N LYS A 63 -16.17 -8.11 2.22
CA LYS A 63 -17.30 -8.99 2.52
C LYS A 63 -18.63 -8.22 2.51
N LEU A 64 -18.67 -7.01 3.08
CA LEU A 64 -19.84 -6.14 3.03
C LEU A 64 -20.23 -5.76 1.59
N ALA A 65 -19.27 -5.42 0.74
CA ALA A 65 -19.51 -5.11 -0.67
C ALA A 65 -20.07 -6.32 -1.43
N ASN A 66 -19.53 -7.51 -1.17
CA ASN A 66 -20.01 -8.75 -1.79
C ASN A 66 -21.44 -9.09 -1.35
N LEU A 67 -21.78 -8.89 -0.08
CA LEU A 67 -23.16 -9.07 0.40
C LEU A 67 -24.12 -8.03 -0.16
N ASN A 68 -23.69 -6.80 -0.39
CA ASN A 68 -24.48 -5.80 -1.11
C ASN A 68 -24.72 -6.20 -2.58
N LEU A 69 -23.76 -6.84 -3.24
CA LEU A 69 -23.95 -7.37 -4.59
C LEU A 69 -24.99 -8.51 -4.59
N LEU A 70 -24.90 -9.41 -3.62
CA LEU A 70 -25.89 -10.47 -3.43
C LEU A 70 -27.28 -9.88 -3.15
N LEU A 71 -27.37 -8.84 -2.31
CA LEU A 71 -28.61 -8.13 -2.05
C LEU A 71 -29.23 -7.58 -3.34
N MET A 72 -28.46 -6.88 -4.17
CA MET A 72 -28.94 -6.36 -5.46
C MET A 72 -29.43 -7.49 -6.37
N HIS A 73 -28.74 -8.64 -6.40
CA HIS A 73 -29.21 -9.80 -7.15
C HIS A 73 -30.52 -10.35 -6.59
N MET A 74 -30.67 -10.40 -5.27
CA MET A 74 -31.92 -10.81 -4.62
C MET A 74 -33.09 -9.86 -4.93
N GLU A 75 -32.85 -8.55 -4.97
CA GLU A 75 -33.86 -7.56 -5.41
C GLU A 75 -34.35 -7.87 -6.83
N THR A 76 -33.44 -8.22 -7.76
CA THR A 76 -33.84 -8.60 -9.13
C THR A 76 -34.59 -9.93 -9.22
N ILE A 77 -34.26 -10.90 -8.36
CA ILE A 77 -34.99 -12.18 -8.29
C ILE A 77 -36.38 -11.94 -7.70
N GLU A 78 -36.50 -11.12 -6.65
CA GLU A 78 -37.78 -10.76 -6.03
C GLU A 78 -38.74 -10.13 -7.05
N ASP A 79 -38.27 -9.11 -7.78
CA ASP A 79 -39.03 -8.45 -8.85
C ASP A 79 -39.46 -9.45 -9.94
N GLY A 80 -38.55 -10.33 -10.34
CA GLY A 80 -38.82 -11.38 -11.33
C GLY A 80 -39.81 -12.44 -10.83
N PHE A 81 -39.81 -12.73 -9.53
CA PHE A 81 -40.72 -13.67 -8.89
C PHE A 81 -42.12 -13.07 -8.73
N GLU A 82 -42.23 -11.81 -8.30
CA GLU A 82 -43.52 -11.09 -8.22
C GLU A 82 -44.20 -10.97 -9.59
N ALA A 83 -43.42 -10.70 -10.64
CA ALA A 83 -43.90 -10.71 -12.03
C ALA A 83 -44.37 -12.09 -12.50
N PHE A 84 -43.68 -13.16 -12.08
CA PHE A 84 -44.00 -14.54 -12.47
C PHE A 84 -45.25 -15.09 -11.74
N VAL A 85 -45.43 -14.74 -10.45
CA VAL A 85 -46.64 -15.06 -9.67
C VAL A 85 -47.88 -14.35 -10.23
N SER A 86 -47.70 -13.18 -10.86
CA SER A 86 -48.78 -12.38 -11.44
C SER A 86 -49.22 -12.82 -12.84
N ASP A 87 -48.53 -13.78 -13.47
CA ASP A 87 -48.88 -14.31 -14.79
C ASP A 87 -50.15 -15.19 -14.72
N THR A 88 -50.93 -15.23 -15.79
CA THR A 88 -52.28 -15.84 -15.82
C THR A 88 -52.25 -17.37 -15.88
N ASN A 89 -51.10 -17.98 -16.21
CA ASN A 89 -50.87 -19.44 -16.20
C ASN A 89 -49.40 -19.78 -15.92
N PRO A 90 -48.91 -19.63 -14.68
CA PRO A 90 -47.53 -19.96 -14.35
C PRO A 90 -47.33 -21.49 -14.36
N ASN A 91 -46.22 -21.95 -14.92
CA ASN A 91 -45.78 -23.33 -14.78
C ASN A 91 -45.43 -23.59 -13.31
N MET A 92 -46.23 -24.40 -12.61
CA MET A 92 -46.08 -24.65 -11.18
C MET A 92 -44.69 -25.21 -10.82
N SER A 93 -44.13 -26.05 -11.69
CA SER A 93 -42.78 -26.61 -11.47
C SER A 93 -41.68 -25.54 -11.48
N ASP A 94 -41.80 -24.52 -12.34
CA ASP A 94 -40.81 -23.44 -12.41
C ASP A 94 -40.99 -22.43 -11.27
N LEU A 95 -42.23 -22.26 -10.80
CA LEU A 95 -42.54 -21.44 -9.63
C LEU A 95 -41.93 -22.03 -8.35
N GLU A 96 -42.05 -23.34 -8.15
CA GLU A 96 -41.49 -24.05 -7.00
C GLU A 96 -39.95 -23.97 -6.98
N VAL A 97 -39.28 -24.12 -8.13
CA VAL A 97 -37.82 -24.02 -8.25
C VAL A 97 -37.34 -22.60 -7.92
N LYS A 98 -37.99 -21.57 -8.46
CA LYS A 98 -37.64 -20.17 -8.18
C LYS A 98 -37.93 -19.76 -6.74
N ALA A 99 -39.01 -20.27 -6.14
CA ALA A 99 -39.31 -20.04 -4.73
C ALA A 99 -38.24 -20.64 -3.82
N LEU A 100 -37.78 -21.86 -4.13
CA LEU A 100 -36.70 -22.54 -3.40
C LEU A 100 -35.36 -21.80 -3.56
N GLU A 101 -35.04 -21.32 -4.77
CA GLU A 101 -33.85 -20.52 -5.04
C GLU A 101 -33.84 -19.22 -4.23
N PHE A 102 -34.98 -18.51 -4.21
CA PHE A 102 -35.14 -17.29 -3.44
C PHE A 102 -35.07 -17.53 -1.92
N ASP A 103 -35.72 -18.58 -1.42
CA ASP A 103 -35.66 -18.96 0.00
C ASP A 103 -34.23 -19.28 0.44
N PHE A 104 -33.51 -20.10 -0.35
CA PHE A 104 -32.11 -20.44 -0.10
C PHE A 104 -31.20 -19.21 -0.08
N LEU A 105 -31.30 -18.34 -1.09
CA LEU A 105 -30.49 -17.13 -1.17
C LEU A 105 -30.80 -16.15 -0.03
N SER A 106 -32.07 -16.04 0.39
CA SER A 106 -32.47 -15.18 1.51
C SER A 106 -31.89 -15.69 2.83
N GLY A 107 -31.95 -16.99 3.06
CA GLY A 107 -31.39 -17.64 4.24
C GLY A 107 -29.87 -17.51 4.28
N PHE A 108 -29.21 -17.70 3.14
CA PHE A 108 -27.77 -17.50 3.00
C PHE A 108 -27.38 -16.04 3.30
N LEU A 109 -28.04 -15.06 2.67
CA LEU A 109 -27.78 -13.64 2.90
C LEU A 109 -27.97 -13.25 4.37
N ASN A 110 -29.07 -13.66 5.00
CA ASN A 110 -29.34 -13.38 6.42
C ASN A 110 -28.27 -14.00 7.33
N SER A 111 -27.84 -15.23 7.05
CA SER A 111 -26.80 -15.90 7.83
C SER A 111 -25.45 -15.17 7.71
N GLU A 112 -25.07 -14.75 6.50
CA GLU A 112 -23.82 -14.05 6.27
C GLU A 112 -23.81 -12.62 6.84
N VAL A 113 -24.94 -11.93 6.81
CA VAL A 113 -25.12 -10.61 7.46
C VAL A 113 -24.93 -10.73 8.98
N GLN A 114 -25.47 -11.79 9.62
CA GLN A 114 -25.27 -12.02 11.06
C GLN A 114 -23.81 -12.34 11.40
N VAL A 115 -23.12 -13.14 10.56
CA VAL A 115 -21.69 -13.41 10.73
C VAL A 115 -20.86 -12.13 10.58
N LEU A 116 -21.20 -11.30 9.60
CA LEU A 116 -20.53 -10.01 9.38
C LEU A 116 -20.75 -9.04 10.55
N GLU A 117 -21.96 -9.02 11.13
CA GLU A 117 -22.28 -8.24 12.34
C GLU A 117 -21.44 -8.64 13.55
N ALA A 118 -21.28 -9.95 13.77
CA ALA A 118 -20.42 -10.47 14.83
C ALA A 118 -18.95 -10.08 14.60
N ASN A 119 -18.48 -10.16 13.34
CA ASN A 119 -17.11 -9.79 12.99
C ASN A 119 -16.84 -8.29 13.18
N ILE A 120 -17.75 -7.41 12.76
CA ILE A 120 -17.63 -5.95 12.99
C ILE A 120 -17.65 -5.64 14.49
N SER A 121 -18.47 -6.33 15.26
CA SER A 121 -18.53 -6.17 16.72
C SER A 121 -17.24 -6.58 17.42
N ASP A 122 -16.62 -7.67 16.96
CA ASP A 122 -15.28 -8.08 17.40
C ASP A 122 -14.22 -7.04 17.07
N PHE A 123 -14.31 -6.48 15.85
CA PHE A 123 -13.40 -5.45 15.37
C PHE A 123 -13.45 -4.15 16.18
N LEU A 124 -14.65 -3.75 16.62
CA LEU A 124 -14.87 -2.61 17.51
C LEU A 124 -14.26 -2.83 18.90
N ARG A 125 -14.25 -4.08 19.38
CA ARG A 125 -13.59 -4.44 20.63
C ARG A 125 -12.06 -4.41 20.48
N ASP A 126 -11.53 -4.96 19.39
CA ASP A 126 -10.09 -4.96 19.11
C ASP A 126 -9.54 -3.53 18.93
N LYS A 127 -10.35 -2.63 18.35
CA LYS A 127 -10.08 -1.17 18.30
C LYS A 127 -9.78 -0.58 19.67
N SER A 128 -10.61 -0.87 20.67
CA SER A 128 -10.47 -0.28 22.01
C SER A 128 -9.14 -0.70 22.64
N ASN A 129 -8.74 -1.95 22.45
CA ASN A 129 -7.48 -2.48 22.92
C ASN A 129 -6.28 -1.87 22.17
N MET A 130 -6.42 -1.65 20.87
CA MET A 130 -5.39 -1.02 20.04
C MET A 130 -5.19 0.46 20.38
N GLN A 131 -6.26 1.19 20.69
CA GLN A 131 -6.20 2.57 21.18
C GLN A 131 -5.49 2.65 22.54
N GLU A 132 -5.72 1.68 23.43
CA GLU A 132 -4.99 1.56 24.70
C GLU A 132 -3.50 1.24 24.46
N PHE A 133 -3.20 0.34 23.53
CA PHE A 133 -1.82 -0.01 23.15
C PHE A 133 -1.06 1.19 22.57
N ILE A 134 -1.64 1.92 21.61
CA ILE A 134 -1.03 3.14 21.04
C ILE A 134 -0.83 4.22 22.11
N SER A 135 -1.82 4.38 23.00
CA SER A 135 -1.71 5.31 24.12
C SER A 135 -0.60 4.92 25.09
N SER A 136 -0.36 3.63 25.30
CA SER A 136 0.75 3.12 26.13
C SER A 136 2.11 3.27 25.45
N SER A 137 2.16 3.27 24.11
CA SER A 137 3.38 3.48 23.32
C SER A 137 3.73 4.95 23.08
N LYS A 138 2.91 5.92 23.55
CA LYS A 138 3.13 7.38 23.42
C LYS A 138 4.45 7.91 23.98
N LEU A 139 5.27 7.09 24.65
CA LEU A 139 6.63 7.44 25.04
C LEU A 139 7.64 7.53 23.86
N LEU A 140 7.24 7.19 22.63
CA LEU A 140 8.15 6.92 21.51
C LEU A 140 8.21 7.99 20.39
N GLY A 141 7.59 9.17 20.55
CA GLY A 141 7.77 10.33 19.65
C GLY A 141 6.86 10.40 18.40
N ASP A 142 7.18 11.32 17.47
CA ASP A 142 6.33 11.80 16.36
C ASP A 142 5.73 10.73 15.44
N ALA A 143 6.37 9.55 15.29
CA ALA A 143 5.83 8.43 14.51
C ALA A 143 4.52 7.84 15.10
N SER A 144 4.28 8.05 16.39
CA SER A 144 3.04 7.66 17.06
C SER A 144 1.84 8.52 16.66
N MET A 145 2.07 9.78 16.24
CA MET A 145 1.00 10.71 15.88
C MET A 145 0.42 10.37 14.51
N GLU A 146 1.27 10.06 13.53
CA GLU A 146 0.84 9.62 12.19
C GLU A 146 0.02 8.32 12.24
N GLN A 147 0.41 7.38 13.11
CA GLN A 147 -0.31 6.12 13.32
C GLN A 147 -1.65 6.29 14.04
N GLU A 148 -1.77 7.30 14.92
CA GLU A 148 -3.02 7.65 15.59
C GLU A 148 -4.01 8.30 14.61
N ASP A 149 -3.52 9.13 13.69
CA ASP A 149 -4.33 9.75 12.63
C ASP A 149 -4.84 8.70 11.62
N MET A 150 -4.00 7.76 11.17
CA MET A 150 -4.44 6.65 10.32
C MET A 150 -5.50 5.77 11.01
N LEU A 151 -5.32 5.49 12.31
CA LEU A 151 -6.33 4.75 13.09
C LEU A 151 -7.66 5.51 13.20
N ARG A 152 -7.61 6.85 13.30
CA ARG A 152 -8.83 7.67 13.31
C ARG A 152 -9.58 7.63 11.99
N ASP A 153 -8.88 7.57 10.87
CA ASP A 153 -9.51 7.48 9.56
C ASP A 153 -10.10 6.08 9.31
N SER A 154 -9.40 5.02 9.74
CA SER A 154 -9.98 3.66 9.73
C SER A 154 -11.17 3.52 10.70
N GLU A 155 -11.18 4.22 11.83
CA GLU A 155 -12.34 4.31 12.74
C GLU A 155 -13.57 4.91 12.07
N LYS A 156 -13.42 5.99 11.30
CA LYS A 156 -14.52 6.57 10.52
C LYS A 156 -15.01 5.59 9.45
N SER A 157 -14.10 4.87 8.80
CA SER A 157 -14.45 3.85 7.79
C SER A 157 -15.18 2.65 8.41
N LEU A 158 -14.80 2.21 9.62
CA LEU A 158 -15.50 1.17 10.37
C LEU A 158 -16.93 1.57 10.66
N GLN A 159 -17.10 2.81 11.16
CA GLN A 159 -18.41 3.33 11.52
C GLN A 159 -19.30 3.40 10.29
N HIS A 160 -18.76 3.88 9.16
CA HIS A 160 -19.49 3.91 7.90
C HIS A 160 -19.91 2.50 7.43
N SER A 161 -19.03 1.51 7.56
CA SER A 161 -19.32 0.12 7.20
C SER A 161 -20.38 -0.50 8.12
N MET A 162 -20.38 -0.12 9.40
CA MET A 162 -21.43 -0.53 10.36
C MET A 162 -22.79 0.07 9.97
N ASP A 163 -22.83 1.34 9.59
CA ASP A 163 -24.07 2.00 9.16
C ASP A 163 -24.63 1.32 7.88
N GLN A 164 -23.76 1.00 6.93
CA GLN A 164 -24.12 0.23 5.73
C GLN A 164 -24.60 -1.19 6.05
N LEU A 165 -24.00 -1.86 7.04
CA LEU A 165 -24.44 -3.17 7.49
C LEU A 165 -25.84 -3.12 8.12
N LEU A 166 -26.15 -2.07 8.88
CA LEU A 166 -27.47 -1.89 9.47
C LEU A 166 -28.54 -1.69 8.39
N GLU A 167 -28.22 -0.94 7.34
CA GLU A 167 -29.09 -0.78 6.16
C GLU A 167 -29.27 -2.11 5.42
N LEU A 168 -28.18 -2.83 5.18
CA LEU A 168 -28.18 -4.15 4.54
C LEU A 168 -29.04 -5.15 5.34
N LYS A 169 -28.90 -5.17 6.67
CA LYS A 169 -29.69 -6.01 7.58
C LYS A 169 -31.17 -5.67 7.54
N ALA A 170 -31.51 -4.38 7.49
CA ALA A 170 -32.91 -3.95 7.37
C ALA A 170 -33.53 -4.41 6.04
N ARG A 171 -32.78 -4.36 4.93
CA ARG A 171 -33.23 -4.87 3.63
C ARG A 171 -33.28 -6.39 3.59
N ALA A 172 -32.29 -7.10 4.14
CA ALA A 172 -32.29 -8.56 4.24
C ALA A 172 -33.54 -9.09 4.98
N ALA A 173 -33.93 -8.43 6.08
CA ALA A 173 -35.14 -8.77 6.84
C ALA A 173 -36.45 -8.55 6.06
N MET A 174 -36.44 -7.67 5.04
CA MET A 174 -37.62 -7.49 4.17
C MET A 174 -37.84 -8.71 3.27
N PHE A 175 -36.77 -9.36 2.80
CA PHE A 175 -36.87 -10.59 2.02
C PHE A 175 -37.43 -11.75 2.84
N GLU A 176 -36.99 -11.94 4.08
CA GLU A 176 -37.55 -12.95 4.99
C GLU A 176 -39.07 -12.77 5.19
N LYS A 177 -39.50 -11.52 5.32
CA LYS A 177 -40.93 -11.17 5.40
C LYS A 177 -41.67 -11.44 4.09
N ASN A 178 -41.03 -11.24 2.95
CA ASN A 178 -41.62 -11.49 1.64
C ASN A 178 -41.68 -12.98 1.31
N VAL A 179 -40.66 -13.79 1.64
CA VAL A 179 -40.71 -15.27 1.63
C VAL A 179 -41.95 -15.77 2.37
N SER A 180 -42.21 -15.23 3.57
CA SER A 180 -43.38 -15.60 4.38
C SER A 180 -44.73 -15.30 3.71
N ARG A 181 -44.81 -14.28 2.84
CA ARG A 181 -46.02 -13.96 2.07
C ARG A 181 -46.30 -14.97 0.97
N PHE A 182 -45.26 -15.61 0.42
CA PHE A 182 -45.38 -16.58 -0.66
C PHE A 182 -45.81 -17.98 -0.18
N TYR A 183 -45.40 -18.38 1.03
CA TYR A 183 -45.81 -19.65 1.65
C TYR A 183 -47.12 -19.55 2.46
N GLY A 184 -47.52 -18.33 2.85
CA GLY A 184 -48.75 -18.04 3.57
C GLY A 184 -49.97 -17.99 2.64
N GLY A 185 -50.55 -19.15 2.33
CA GLY A 185 -51.88 -19.25 1.74
C GLY A 185 -52.94 -18.73 2.71
N GLU A 186 -53.14 -17.41 2.75
CA GLU A 186 -54.30 -16.82 3.42
C GLU A 186 -55.51 -17.00 2.50
N THR A 187 -56.42 -17.88 2.90
CA THR A 187 -57.77 -18.02 2.36
C THR A 187 -58.44 -16.66 2.25
N ARG A 188 -58.33 -16.01 1.09
CA ARG A 188 -59.15 -14.87 0.72
C ARG A 188 -60.55 -15.40 0.48
N LYS A 189 -61.41 -15.28 1.49
CA LYS A 189 -62.85 -15.46 1.29
C LYS A 189 -63.29 -14.46 0.21
N GLU A 190 -63.91 -15.02 -0.82
CA GLU A 190 -64.75 -14.29 -1.77
C GLU A 190 -65.67 -13.33 -1.01
N ASN A 191 -65.76 -12.09 -1.48
CA ASN A 191 -67.02 -11.56 -1.98
C ASN A 191 -66.83 -10.20 -2.66
N ASP A 192 -67.58 -10.07 -3.75
CA ASP A 192 -68.14 -8.87 -4.38
C ASP A 192 -67.27 -8.03 -5.33
N SER A 193 -67.42 -8.37 -6.62
CA SER A 193 -68.00 -7.55 -7.69
C SER A 193 -67.45 -6.13 -7.90
N GLU A 194 -66.83 -5.86 -9.05
CA GLU A 194 -67.50 -5.31 -10.24
C GLU A 194 -66.50 -5.09 -11.39
N ALA A 195 -66.93 -5.47 -12.59
CA ALA A 195 -66.22 -5.26 -13.83
C ALA A 195 -66.43 -3.84 -14.36
N ALA A 196 -65.40 -3.26 -14.97
CA ALA A 196 -65.40 -2.61 -16.30
C ALA A 196 -64.41 -1.44 -16.37
N GLY A 197 -63.52 -1.47 -17.37
CA GLY A 197 -62.71 -0.31 -17.73
C GLY A 197 -61.48 -0.58 -18.58
N ASN A 198 -61.52 -1.53 -19.52
CA ASN A 198 -60.42 -1.74 -20.46
C ASN A 198 -60.34 -0.55 -21.43
N ASN A 199 -59.47 0.43 -21.15
CA ASN A 199 -58.96 1.39 -22.15
C ASN A 199 -57.59 2.02 -21.80
N GLU A 200 -56.91 1.67 -20.70
CA GLU A 200 -55.58 2.24 -20.33
C GLU A 200 -54.36 1.36 -20.66
N LEU A 201 -54.57 0.15 -21.17
CA LEU A 201 -53.50 -0.86 -21.35
C LEU A 201 -52.34 -0.43 -22.31
N PRO A 202 -52.58 0.29 -23.42
CA PRO A 202 -51.49 0.74 -24.30
C PRO A 202 -50.62 1.81 -23.64
N GLU A 203 -51.22 2.71 -22.87
CA GLU A 203 -50.54 3.87 -22.29
C GLU A 203 -49.65 3.48 -21.08
N LEU A 204 -50.03 2.44 -20.34
CA LEU A 204 -49.20 1.87 -19.27
C LEU A 204 -48.03 1.04 -19.82
N LYS A 205 -48.22 0.31 -20.93
CA LYS A 205 -47.16 -0.46 -21.58
C LYS A 205 -46.08 0.43 -22.20
N ASP A 206 -46.47 1.53 -22.82
CA ASP A 206 -45.53 2.52 -23.37
C ASP A 206 -44.78 3.26 -22.25
N LYS A 207 -45.43 3.55 -21.10
CA LYS A 207 -44.77 4.11 -19.91
C LYS A 207 -43.76 3.16 -19.27
N MET A 208 -44.11 1.87 -19.17
CA MET A 208 -43.22 0.83 -18.63
C MET A 208 -42.00 0.62 -19.54
N ASN A 209 -42.20 0.59 -20.85
CA ASN A 209 -41.12 0.50 -21.84
C ASN A 209 -40.22 1.75 -21.81
N LEU A 210 -40.80 2.95 -21.67
CA LEU A 210 -40.04 4.20 -21.53
C LEU A 210 -39.14 4.17 -20.28
N HIS A 211 -39.62 3.62 -19.16
CA HIS A 211 -38.84 3.50 -17.92
C HIS A 211 -37.69 2.47 -18.04
N THR A 212 -37.94 1.31 -18.65
CA THR A 212 -36.88 0.31 -18.94
C THR A 212 -35.82 0.87 -19.90
N MET A 213 -36.25 1.61 -20.92
CA MET A 213 -35.37 2.27 -21.87
C MET A 213 -34.58 3.42 -21.21
N GLU A 214 -35.19 4.19 -20.31
CA GLU A 214 -34.51 5.25 -19.56
C GLU A 214 -33.49 4.66 -18.57
N HIS A 215 -33.79 3.51 -17.94
CA HIS A 215 -32.86 2.78 -17.09
C HIS A 215 -31.66 2.25 -17.88
N GLN A 216 -31.89 1.62 -19.04
CA GLN A 216 -30.81 1.20 -19.94
C GLN A 216 -29.95 2.41 -20.39
N ARG A 217 -30.58 3.55 -20.69
CA ARG A 217 -29.89 4.79 -21.04
C ARG A 217 -29.12 5.39 -19.87
N HIS A 218 -29.55 5.15 -18.64
CA HIS A 218 -28.82 5.55 -17.43
C HIS A 218 -27.58 4.66 -17.23
N ILE A 219 -27.72 3.34 -17.39
CA ILE A 219 -26.61 2.38 -17.34
C ILE A 219 -25.56 2.72 -18.41
N LEU A 220 -25.99 2.95 -19.66
CA LEU A 220 -25.07 3.33 -20.74
C LEU A 220 -24.32 4.63 -20.43
N ARG A 221 -25.00 5.66 -19.90
CA ARG A 221 -24.35 6.91 -19.44
C ARG A 221 -23.36 6.68 -18.29
N MET A 222 -23.65 5.74 -17.40
CA MET A 222 -22.74 5.37 -16.31
C MET A 222 -21.51 4.64 -16.86
N LEU A 223 -21.68 3.72 -17.81
CA LEU A 223 -20.60 3.00 -18.47
C LEU A 223 -19.72 3.94 -19.32
N GLU A 224 -20.32 4.86 -20.08
CA GLU A 224 -19.60 5.90 -20.84
C GLU A 224 -18.73 6.77 -19.92
N LYS A 225 -19.28 7.22 -18.79
CA LYS A 225 -18.52 7.99 -17.78
C LYS A 225 -17.42 7.17 -17.11
N SER A 226 -17.63 5.87 -16.90
CA SER A 226 -16.61 4.99 -16.35
C SER A 226 -15.49 4.73 -17.35
N LEU A 227 -15.82 4.52 -18.62
CA LEU A 227 -14.85 4.37 -19.71
C LEU A 227 -14.01 5.64 -19.90
N GLU A 228 -14.63 6.83 -19.86
CA GLU A 228 -13.92 8.11 -19.95
C GLU A 228 -12.89 8.27 -18.81
N ARG A 229 -13.28 7.89 -17.59
CA ARG A 229 -12.35 7.87 -16.44
C ARG A 229 -11.24 6.85 -16.61
N GLU A 230 -11.54 5.67 -17.15
CA GLU A 230 -10.54 4.62 -17.39
C GLU A 230 -9.48 5.07 -18.39
N ILE A 231 -9.89 5.67 -19.51
CA ILE A 231 -8.97 6.26 -20.49
C ILE A 231 -8.11 7.36 -19.86
N GLU A 232 -8.67 8.21 -19.00
CA GLU A 232 -7.90 9.21 -18.26
C GLU A 232 -6.88 8.55 -17.29
N PHE A 233 -7.25 7.45 -16.63
CA PHE A 233 -6.33 6.69 -15.78
C PHE A 233 -5.21 6.04 -16.58
N GLU A 234 -5.50 5.41 -17.71
CA GLU A 234 -4.50 4.82 -18.61
C GLU A 234 -3.51 5.88 -19.12
N LYS A 235 -4.03 7.07 -19.48
CA LYS A 235 -3.18 8.22 -19.82
C LYS A 235 -2.27 8.60 -18.67
N ARG A 236 -2.81 8.82 -17.45
CA ARG A 236 -2.01 9.14 -16.25
C ARG A 236 -0.98 8.06 -15.93
N LEU A 237 -1.30 6.79 -16.18
CA LEU A 237 -0.41 5.65 -15.97
C LEU A 237 0.77 5.70 -16.95
N SER A 238 0.51 5.97 -18.22
CA SER A 238 1.56 6.11 -19.24
C SER A 238 2.51 7.29 -18.93
N GLU A 239 1.96 8.43 -18.52
CA GLU A 239 2.73 9.60 -18.07
C GLU A 239 3.58 9.27 -16.84
N SER A 240 3.00 8.60 -15.84
CA SER A 240 3.72 8.16 -14.65
C SER A 240 4.87 7.21 -14.96
N THR A 241 4.67 6.29 -15.91
CA THR A 241 5.70 5.32 -16.35
C THR A 241 6.87 6.04 -17.03
N GLN A 242 6.58 7.01 -17.91
CA GLN A 242 7.62 7.84 -18.53
C GLN A 242 8.42 8.65 -17.51
N ILE A 243 7.76 9.21 -16.50
CA ILE A 243 8.43 9.93 -15.41
C ILE A 243 9.34 8.98 -14.62
N GLU A 244 8.89 7.77 -14.30
CA GLU A 244 9.70 6.76 -13.61
C GLU A 244 10.95 6.38 -14.42
N GLU A 245 10.80 6.10 -15.71
CA GLU A 245 11.92 5.80 -16.61
C GLU A 245 12.92 6.97 -16.68
N ALA A 246 12.42 8.20 -16.82
CA ALA A 246 13.26 9.40 -16.86
C ALA A 246 14.00 9.65 -15.53
N LEU A 247 13.34 9.42 -14.39
CA LEU A 247 13.98 9.52 -13.06
C LEU A 247 15.01 8.42 -12.86
N THR A 248 14.76 7.21 -13.35
CA THR A 248 15.70 6.07 -13.29
C THR A 248 16.97 6.37 -14.06
N LEU A 249 16.86 6.89 -15.30
CA LEU A 249 18.02 7.29 -16.09
C LEU A 249 18.82 8.41 -15.43
N ARG A 250 18.12 9.41 -14.86
CA ARG A 250 18.77 10.52 -14.15
C ARG A 250 19.45 10.06 -12.86
N LEU A 251 18.85 9.12 -12.13
CA LEU A 251 19.45 8.54 -10.93
C LEU A 251 20.76 7.84 -11.29
N HIS A 252 20.74 6.94 -12.28
CA HIS A 252 21.95 6.24 -12.73
C HIS A 252 23.06 7.21 -13.20
N ALA A 253 22.70 8.26 -13.94
CA ALA A 253 23.67 9.28 -14.35
C ALA A 253 24.28 10.02 -13.13
N SER A 254 23.44 10.37 -12.16
CA SER A 254 23.87 11.05 -10.93
C SER A 254 24.69 10.14 -10.01
N GLU A 255 24.37 8.85 -9.92
CA GLU A 255 25.15 7.85 -9.18
C GLU A 255 26.56 7.72 -9.77
N GLN A 256 26.67 7.67 -11.10
CA GLN A 256 27.96 7.63 -11.77
C GLN A 256 28.79 8.90 -11.53
N GLU A 257 28.16 10.08 -11.50
CA GLU A 257 28.84 11.34 -11.13
C GLU A 257 29.37 11.31 -9.69
N VAL A 258 28.60 10.76 -8.74
CA VAL A 258 29.06 10.59 -7.36
C VAL A 258 30.24 9.65 -7.27
N ILE A 259 30.21 8.49 -7.94
CA ILE A 259 31.32 7.53 -7.93
C ILE A 259 32.61 8.18 -8.44
N LEU A 260 32.54 8.92 -9.56
CA LEU A 260 33.70 9.61 -10.12
C LEU A 260 34.23 10.69 -9.15
N ALA A 261 33.33 11.45 -8.53
CA ALA A 261 33.72 12.46 -7.56
C ALA A 261 34.32 11.83 -6.29
N GLU A 262 33.77 10.72 -5.80
CA GLU A 262 34.32 9.97 -4.67
C GLU A 262 35.75 9.50 -4.96
N GLU A 263 35.99 8.90 -6.13
CA GLU A 263 37.34 8.51 -6.57
C GLU A 263 38.30 9.71 -6.56
N GLU A 264 37.90 10.85 -7.13
CA GLU A 264 38.71 12.08 -7.11
C GLU A 264 38.96 12.58 -5.66
N THR A 265 37.96 12.51 -4.78
CA THR A 265 38.14 12.92 -3.38
C THR A 265 39.06 11.99 -2.61
N THR A 266 39.05 10.68 -2.87
CA THR A 266 39.98 9.73 -2.21
C THR A 266 41.43 10.02 -2.60
N VAL A 267 41.70 10.21 -3.90
CA VAL A 267 43.03 10.54 -4.42
C VAL A 267 43.53 11.87 -3.87
N THR A 268 42.65 12.86 -3.74
CA THR A 268 43.04 14.16 -3.20
C THR A 268 43.24 14.13 -1.68
N LEU A 269 42.50 13.30 -0.94
CA LEU A 269 42.70 13.08 0.49
C LEU A 269 44.04 12.39 0.77
N GLU A 270 44.42 11.39 -0.02
CA GLU A 270 45.74 10.74 0.08
C GLU A 270 46.87 11.76 -0.09
N LYS A 271 46.80 12.59 -1.15
CA LYS A 271 47.77 13.68 -1.38
C LYS A 271 47.79 14.72 -0.26
N LEU A 272 46.66 14.94 0.43
CA LEU A 272 46.58 15.85 1.58
C LEU A 272 47.36 15.28 2.76
N TYR A 273 47.17 13.99 3.08
CA TYR A 273 47.92 13.33 4.15
C TYR A 273 49.42 13.36 3.90
N ASP A 274 49.87 13.10 2.67
CA ASP A 274 51.28 13.21 2.29
C ASP A 274 51.83 14.63 2.48
N ALA A 275 51.04 15.64 2.10
CA ALA A 275 51.41 17.04 2.25
C ALA A 275 51.45 17.47 3.72
N ASP A 276 50.51 17.01 4.55
CA ASP A 276 50.45 17.30 5.99
C ASP A 276 51.63 16.65 6.73
N HIS A 277 51.92 15.38 6.44
CA HIS A 277 53.10 14.70 6.95
C HIS A 277 54.39 15.42 6.57
N SER A 278 54.51 15.83 5.30
CA SER A 278 55.65 16.63 4.83
C SER A 278 55.75 18.00 5.53
N SER A 279 54.62 18.64 5.80
CA SER A 279 54.53 19.91 6.54
C SER A 279 55.00 19.74 7.98
N GLU A 280 54.60 18.67 8.66
CA GLU A 280 55.03 18.36 10.04
C GLU A 280 56.54 18.13 10.13
N ILE A 281 57.12 17.38 9.19
CA ILE A 281 58.57 17.20 9.09
C ILE A 281 59.27 18.55 8.91
N LEU A 282 58.79 19.39 7.98
CA LEU A 282 59.37 20.72 7.72
C LEU A 282 59.23 21.65 8.92
N MET A 283 58.10 21.61 9.63
CA MET A 283 57.89 22.37 10.87
C MET A 283 58.88 21.92 11.94
N GLY A 284 59.11 20.61 12.09
CA GLY A 284 60.12 20.06 12.99
C GLY A 284 61.51 20.58 12.68
N ILE A 285 61.92 20.53 11.40
CA ILE A 285 63.19 21.08 10.93
C ILE A 285 63.27 22.60 11.21
N SER A 286 62.22 23.35 10.90
CA SER A 286 62.16 24.80 11.13
C SER A 286 62.34 25.15 12.62
N LYS A 287 61.67 24.44 13.52
CA LYS A 287 61.82 24.61 14.97
C LYS A 287 63.26 24.35 15.44
N ASP A 288 63.90 23.30 14.93
CA ASP A 288 65.32 22.99 15.22
C ASP A 288 66.27 24.08 14.69
N LEU A 289 66.10 24.51 13.44
CA LEU A 289 66.88 25.58 12.83
C LEU A 289 66.71 26.91 13.57
N LEU A 290 65.49 27.26 13.98
CA LEU A 290 65.22 28.44 14.78
C LEU A 290 65.89 28.36 16.15
N GLY A 291 65.90 27.18 16.77
CA GLY A 291 66.64 26.90 18.01
C GLY A 291 68.13 27.19 17.83
N LYS A 292 68.75 26.59 16.81
CA LYS A 292 70.17 26.79 16.45
C LYS A 292 70.49 28.25 16.11
N MET A 293 69.62 28.93 15.38
CA MET A 293 69.80 30.35 15.07
C MET A 293 69.79 31.19 16.34
N LYS A 294 68.82 30.98 17.24
CA LYS A 294 68.73 31.71 18.51
C LYS A 294 69.98 31.50 19.36
N THR A 295 70.48 30.27 19.48
CA THR A 295 71.72 29.98 20.24
C THR A 295 72.92 30.69 19.64
N LEU A 296 73.12 30.60 18.32
CA LEU A 296 74.23 31.29 17.63
C LEU A 296 74.13 32.81 17.75
N GLN A 297 72.92 33.37 17.68
CA GLN A 297 72.67 34.80 17.78
C GLN A 297 72.87 35.32 19.22
N THR A 298 72.57 34.50 20.24
CA THR A 298 72.93 34.82 21.63
C THR A 298 74.43 34.72 21.88
N ASP A 299 75.12 33.78 21.24
CA ASP A 299 76.57 33.64 21.33
C ASP A 299 77.31 34.79 20.62
N LEU A 300 76.74 35.33 19.53
CA LEU A 300 77.27 36.50 18.83
C LEU A 300 77.11 37.81 19.63
N LYS A 301 76.06 37.91 20.47
CA LYS A 301 75.78 39.10 21.30
C LYS A 301 76.65 39.19 22.57
N LYS A 302 77.39 38.13 22.94
CA LYS A 302 78.40 38.21 24.01
C LYS A 302 79.58 39.07 23.53
N PRO A 303 80.05 40.05 24.32
CA PRO A 303 81.17 40.90 23.91
C PRO A 303 82.45 40.03 23.82
N ALA A 304 82.88 39.74 22.58
CA ALA A 304 84.11 39.01 22.31
C ALA A 304 85.32 39.96 22.25
N SER A 305 86.47 39.49 22.74
CA SER A 305 87.76 40.15 22.59
C SER A 305 88.18 40.22 21.12
N LYS A 306 88.94 41.28 20.77
CA LYS A 306 89.29 41.71 19.41
C LYS A 306 90.40 40.86 18.75
N ASP A 307 90.20 39.55 18.64
CA ASP A 307 91.14 38.66 17.95
C ASP A 307 90.66 38.33 16.52
N GLN A 308 91.58 38.23 15.56
CA GLN A 308 91.25 38.02 14.13
C GLN A 308 90.52 36.69 13.87
N GLU A 309 90.72 35.70 14.74
CA GLU A 309 90.06 34.39 14.72
C GLU A 309 88.59 34.47 15.17
N THR A 310 88.27 35.32 16.16
CA THR A 310 86.88 35.51 16.63
C THR A 310 86.05 36.28 15.60
N GLN A 311 86.67 37.19 14.84
CA GLN A 311 86.01 37.91 13.77
C GLN A 311 85.66 37.00 12.58
N LYS A 312 86.53 36.06 12.20
CA LYS A 312 86.26 35.07 11.15
C LYS A 312 85.13 34.11 11.57
N ALA A 313 85.15 33.65 12.82
CA ALA A 313 84.08 32.82 13.38
C ALA A 313 82.73 33.56 13.43
N ASN A 314 82.73 34.87 13.70
CA ASN A 314 81.51 35.69 13.65
C ASN A 314 80.98 35.86 12.22
N MET A 315 81.85 36.03 11.22
CA MET A 315 81.43 36.08 9.81
C MET A 315 80.84 34.74 9.33
N GLU A 316 81.42 33.61 9.74
CA GLU A 316 80.87 32.28 9.44
C GLU A 316 79.50 32.06 10.10
N LYS A 317 79.32 32.51 11.34
CA LYS A 317 78.02 32.48 12.03
C LYS A 317 76.99 33.39 11.36
N ASP A 318 77.37 34.59 10.91
CA ASP A 318 76.47 35.49 10.18
C ASP A 318 76.04 34.90 8.83
N ASN A 319 76.95 34.25 8.10
CA ASN A 319 76.62 33.53 6.87
C ASN A 319 75.65 32.37 7.14
N MET A 320 75.87 31.62 8.22
CA MET A 320 74.98 30.54 8.63
C MET A 320 73.59 31.06 9.02
N ILE A 321 73.50 32.20 9.72
CA ILE A 321 72.22 32.87 10.02
C ILE A 321 71.52 33.30 8.73
N LYS A 322 72.27 33.78 7.73
CA LYS A 322 71.72 34.20 6.43
C LYS A 322 71.13 33.01 5.66
N ASP A 323 71.83 31.87 5.64
CA ASP A 323 71.35 30.61 5.07
C ASP A 323 70.08 30.11 5.78
N LEU A 324 70.08 30.11 7.12
CA LEU A 324 68.91 29.71 7.93
C LEU A 324 67.69 30.58 7.65
N LYS A 325 67.87 31.90 7.47
CA LYS A 325 66.79 32.82 7.09
C LYS A 325 66.22 32.51 5.71
N GLN A 326 67.07 32.17 4.75
CA GLN A 326 66.62 31.78 3.41
C GLN A 326 65.79 30.50 3.47
N ARG A 327 66.26 29.48 4.20
CA ARG A 327 65.54 28.22 4.38
C ARG A 327 64.21 28.39 5.11
N LEU A 328 64.13 29.34 6.06
CA LEU A 328 62.89 29.69 6.75
C LEU A 328 61.87 30.30 5.79
N ALA A 329 62.29 31.25 4.95
CA ALA A 329 61.41 31.88 3.96
C ALA A 329 60.88 30.87 2.93
N GLU A 330 61.70 29.91 2.50
CA GLU A 330 61.25 28.82 1.61
C GLU A 330 60.23 27.90 2.30
N ALA A 331 60.39 27.63 3.60
CA ALA A 331 59.44 26.83 4.37
C ALA A 331 58.10 27.56 4.56
N GLU A 332 58.12 28.86 4.86
CA GLU A 332 56.92 29.70 4.95
C GLU A 332 56.16 29.76 3.62
N TYR A 333 56.87 29.89 2.51
CA TYR A 333 56.25 29.85 1.17
C TYR A 333 55.55 28.52 0.90
N ARG A 334 56.17 27.38 1.26
CA ARG A 334 55.54 26.06 1.10
C ARG A 334 54.32 25.88 2.00
N ALA A 335 54.36 26.39 3.23
CA ALA A 335 53.22 26.35 4.15
C ALA A 335 52.03 27.15 3.61
N ALA A 336 52.26 28.37 3.11
CA ALA A 336 51.22 29.19 2.48
C ALA A 336 50.60 28.50 1.25
N ASN A 337 51.41 27.82 0.43
CA ASN A 337 50.92 27.06 -0.70
C ASN A 337 50.04 25.87 -0.27
N ALA A 338 50.41 25.15 0.79
CA ALA A 338 49.63 24.06 1.36
C ALA A 338 48.27 24.56 1.91
N GLU A 339 48.24 25.67 2.63
CA GLU A 339 46.99 26.29 3.10
C GLU A 339 46.04 26.63 1.94
N SER A 340 46.56 27.10 0.81
CA SER A 340 45.73 27.40 -0.36
C SER A 340 45.05 26.15 -0.93
N LYS A 341 45.75 25.01 -0.95
CA LYS A 341 45.22 23.72 -1.40
C LYS A 341 44.15 23.18 -0.45
N ILE A 342 44.36 23.31 0.87
CA ILE A 342 43.36 22.93 1.89
C ILE A 342 42.05 23.69 1.68
N LYS A 343 42.12 25.00 1.39
CA LYS A 343 40.92 25.81 1.10
C LYS A 343 40.17 25.33 -0.14
N LEU A 344 40.90 24.99 -1.21
CA LEU A 344 40.28 24.46 -2.43
C LEU A 344 39.58 23.12 -2.17
N LEU A 345 40.23 22.22 -1.44
CA LEU A 345 39.68 20.91 -1.07
C LEU A 345 38.44 21.03 -0.17
N THR A 346 38.45 21.98 0.76
CA THR A 346 37.28 22.27 1.59
C THR A 346 36.09 22.68 0.74
N LYS A 347 36.33 23.46 -0.33
CA LYS A 347 35.29 23.89 -1.26
C LYS A 347 34.72 22.72 -2.05
N THR A 348 35.56 21.86 -2.62
CA THR A 348 35.10 20.70 -3.40
C THR A 348 34.37 19.67 -2.53
N SER A 349 34.80 19.45 -1.29
CA SER A 349 34.09 18.60 -0.33
C SER A 349 32.65 19.08 -0.04
N ASN A 350 32.45 20.40 0.07
CA ASN A 350 31.11 20.97 0.25
C ASN A 350 30.23 20.82 -1.00
N GLU A 351 30.81 20.94 -2.20
CA GLU A 351 30.10 20.71 -3.47
C GLU A 351 29.65 19.24 -3.60
N LEU A 352 30.50 18.28 -3.19
CA LEU A 352 30.16 16.85 -3.14
C LEU A 352 28.99 16.60 -2.17
N LYS A 353 29.02 17.21 -0.99
CA LYS A 353 27.94 17.08 -0.01
C LYS A 353 26.59 17.56 -0.59
N SER A 354 26.59 18.69 -1.30
CA SER A 354 25.39 19.19 -1.97
C SER A 354 24.91 18.26 -3.08
N SER A 355 25.82 17.63 -3.83
CA SER A 355 25.47 16.64 -4.85
C SER A 355 24.84 15.39 -4.22
N SER A 356 25.44 14.87 -3.15
CA SER A 356 24.91 13.74 -2.37
C SER A 356 23.49 14.01 -1.85
N GLU A 357 23.22 15.20 -1.30
CA GLU A 357 21.88 15.59 -0.87
C GLU A 357 20.85 15.58 -2.02
N LYS A 358 21.26 15.94 -3.25
CA LYS A 358 20.39 15.86 -4.44
C LYS A 358 20.09 14.41 -4.81
N VAL A 359 21.05 13.50 -4.71
CA VAL A 359 20.85 12.06 -4.96
C VAL A 359 19.81 11.50 -4.00
N VAL A 360 19.94 11.76 -2.70
CA VAL A 360 18.96 11.33 -1.68
C VAL A 360 17.55 11.87 -1.99
N MET A 361 17.46 13.11 -2.47
CA MET A 361 16.18 13.71 -2.86
C MET A 361 15.58 13.05 -4.10
N LEU A 362 16.40 12.71 -5.11
CA LEU A 362 15.96 12.00 -6.30
C LEU A 362 15.53 10.56 -5.99
N GLU A 363 16.28 9.85 -5.15
CA GLU A 363 15.90 8.51 -4.67
C GLU A 363 14.54 8.52 -3.97
N ARG A 364 14.29 9.51 -3.10
CA ARG A 364 13.00 9.67 -2.43
C ARG A 364 11.88 9.86 -3.45
N LYS A 365 12.07 10.76 -4.41
CA LYS A 365 11.10 11.00 -5.49
C LYS A 365 10.85 9.75 -6.34
N LEU A 366 11.88 8.96 -6.62
CA LEU A 366 11.75 7.70 -7.35
C LEU A 366 10.95 6.67 -6.55
N ARG A 367 11.21 6.54 -5.24
CA ARG A 367 10.42 5.68 -4.36
C ARG A 367 8.94 6.08 -4.36
N ASP A 368 8.64 7.37 -4.24
CA ASP A 368 7.27 7.90 -4.26
C ASP A 368 6.58 7.69 -5.61
N ALA A 369 7.31 7.81 -6.72
CA ALA A 369 6.77 7.53 -8.06
C ALA A 369 6.46 6.04 -8.24
N LYS A 370 7.35 5.17 -7.77
CA LYS A 370 7.21 3.71 -7.86
C LYS A 370 6.04 3.18 -7.02
N THR A 371 5.80 3.74 -5.84
CA THR A 371 4.62 3.39 -5.02
C THR A 371 3.33 3.82 -5.70
N LYS A 372 3.28 5.02 -6.29
CA LYS A 372 2.14 5.48 -7.10
C LYS A 372 1.90 4.57 -8.30
N LEU A 373 2.95 4.17 -9.02
CA LEU A 373 2.81 3.23 -10.13
C LEU A 373 2.25 1.89 -9.67
N LYS A 374 2.75 1.33 -8.56
CA LYS A 374 2.28 0.06 -7.99
C LYS A 374 0.79 0.14 -7.63
N ASN A 375 0.35 1.23 -6.99
CA ASN A 375 -1.05 1.43 -6.60
C ASN A 375 -1.97 1.59 -7.82
N ASN A 376 -1.48 2.23 -8.89
CA ASN A 376 -2.24 2.35 -10.14
C ASN A 376 -2.30 1.01 -10.91
N LYS A 377 -1.24 0.20 -10.87
CA LYS A 377 -1.22 -1.17 -11.41
C LYS A 377 -2.17 -2.11 -10.68
N SER A 378 -2.24 -2.04 -9.35
CA SER A 378 -3.21 -2.86 -8.60
C SER A 378 -4.66 -2.47 -8.91
N ARG A 379 -4.93 -1.19 -9.20
CA ARG A 379 -6.25 -0.73 -9.66
C ARG A 379 -6.59 -1.33 -11.03
N THR A 380 -5.71 -1.26 -12.02
CA THR A 380 -5.96 -1.82 -13.37
C THR A 380 -6.13 -3.34 -13.35
N ASN A 381 -5.30 -4.07 -12.58
CA ASN A 381 -5.47 -5.52 -12.43
C ASN A 381 -6.82 -5.90 -11.79
N SER A 382 -7.39 -5.06 -10.91
CA SER A 382 -8.73 -5.29 -10.36
C SER A 382 -9.84 -5.08 -11.41
N PHE A 383 -9.61 -4.21 -12.40
CA PHE A 383 -10.54 -3.98 -13.51
C PHE A 383 -10.46 -5.06 -14.59
N GLU A 384 -9.27 -5.56 -14.94
CA GLU A 384 -9.12 -6.68 -15.88
C GLU A 384 -9.82 -7.96 -15.37
N ASN A 385 -9.78 -8.19 -14.04
CA ASN A 385 -10.49 -9.30 -13.41
C ASN A 385 -12.02 -9.15 -13.50
N LEU A 386 -12.53 -7.91 -13.40
CA LEU A 386 -13.96 -7.61 -13.62
C LEU A 386 -14.37 -7.84 -15.08
N GLU A 387 -13.52 -7.43 -16.04
CA GLU A 387 -13.77 -7.61 -17.47
C GLU A 387 -13.78 -9.09 -17.86
N SER A 388 -12.84 -9.89 -17.34
CA SER A 388 -12.81 -11.35 -17.53
C SER A 388 -14.03 -12.05 -16.92
N MET A 389 -14.57 -11.54 -15.81
CA MET A 389 -15.77 -12.09 -15.16
C MET A 389 -17.03 -11.77 -15.98
N VAL A 390 -17.13 -10.56 -16.53
CA VAL A 390 -18.23 -10.16 -17.42
C VAL A 390 -18.22 -10.97 -18.72
N VAL A 391 -17.06 -11.20 -19.32
CA VAL A 391 -16.93 -12.03 -20.54
C VAL A 391 -17.33 -13.49 -20.28
N MET A 392 -16.99 -14.06 -19.11
CA MET A 392 -17.44 -15.40 -18.73
C MET A 392 -18.95 -15.50 -18.52
N MET A 393 -19.59 -14.47 -17.93
CA MET A 393 -21.05 -14.46 -17.74
C MET A 393 -21.83 -14.38 -19.06
N ILE A 394 -21.29 -13.74 -20.10
CA ILE A 394 -21.95 -13.59 -21.40
C ILE A 394 -21.76 -14.85 -22.29
N SER A 395 -20.77 -15.69 -22.00
CA SER A 395 -20.36 -16.81 -22.88
C SER A 395 -20.94 -18.18 -22.54
N VAL A 396 -22.15 -18.26 -21.97
CA VAL A 396 -22.83 -19.56 -21.75
C VAL A 396 -23.31 -20.12 -23.10
N PRO A 397 -22.93 -21.35 -23.50
CA PRO A 397 -23.32 -21.90 -24.80
C PRO A 397 -24.82 -22.26 -24.80
N TYR A 398 -25.56 -21.67 -25.74
CA TYR A 398 -26.86 -22.18 -26.19
C TYR A 398 -26.68 -23.62 -26.70
N VAL A 399 -27.23 -24.59 -25.97
CA VAL A 399 -27.37 -25.96 -26.45
C VAL A 399 -28.61 -25.99 -27.35
N GLU A 400 -28.40 -26.05 -28.66
CA GLU A 400 -29.46 -26.38 -29.63
C GLU A 400 -29.89 -27.84 -29.41
N GLU A 401 -31.12 -28.04 -28.94
CA GLU A 401 -31.81 -29.33 -28.96
C GLU A 401 -32.08 -29.75 -30.41
N THR A 402 -31.25 -30.66 -30.94
CA THR A 402 -31.57 -31.38 -32.18
C THR A 402 -32.57 -32.48 -31.86
N VAL A 403 -33.84 -32.24 -32.18
CA VAL A 403 -34.90 -33.26 -32.23
C VAL A 403 -34.60 -34.21 -33.39
N ALA A 404 -34.30 -35.47 -33.06
CA ALA A 404 -34.13 -36.56 -34.01
C ALA A 404 -35.50 -37.16 -34.37
N ASP A 405 -36.00 -36.85 -35.57
CA ASP A 405 -37.12 -37.56 -36.21
C ASP A 405 -36.58 -38.82 -36.92
N ASP A 406 -36.73 -39.97 -36.25
CA ASP A 406 -36.53 -41.31 -36.82
C ASP A 406 -37.85 -41.79 -37.46
N TYR A 407 -38.04 -41.67 -38.78
CA TYR A 407 -39.00 -42.51 -39.52
C TYR A 407 -38.64 -42.68 -41.02
N TYR A 408 -38.62 -43.95 -41.44
CA TYR A 408 -38.51 -44.54 -42.79
C TYR A 408 -37.12 -44.76 -43.42
N ALA A 409 -36.55 -45.94 -43.15
CA ALA A 409 -35.78 -46.69 -44.14
C ALA A 409 -36.04 -48.20 -44.03
N ILE A 410 -36.85 -48.73 -44.96
CA ILE A 410 -36.99 -50.16 -45.26
C ILE A 410 -35.81 -50.54 -46.18
N PRO A 411 -34.94 -51.51 -45.84
CA PRO A 411 -34.02 -52.09 -46.82
C PRO A 411 -34.69 -53.31 -47.47
N ARG A 412 -34.86 -53.25 -48.79
CA ARG A 412 -35.08 -54.44 -49.64
C ARG A 412 -33.76 -55.18 -49.87
N PHE A 413 -33.89 -56.46 -50.24
CA PHE A 413 -32.88 -57.48 -50.62
C PHE A 413 -32.27 -58.18 -49.39
N LEU A 414 -32.47 -59.48 -49.16
CA LEU A 414 -32.72 -60.65 -50.02
C LEU A 414 -33.69 -61.62 -49.33
#